data_AF-A0A0J9W130-F1
#
_entry.id   AF-A0A0J9W130-F1
#
_cell.length_a   1.000
_cell.length_b   1.000
_cell.length_c   1.000
_cell.angle_alpha   90.00
_cell.angle_beta   90.00
_cell.angle_gamma   90.00
#
_symmetry.space_group_name_H-M   'P 1'
#
loop_
_entity.id
_entity.type
_entity.pdbx_description
1 polymer ?
#
loop_
_entity_poly.entity_id
_entity_poly.type
_entity_poly.pdbx_seq_one_letter_code
_entity_poly.pdbx_strand_id
1 'polypeptide(L)'
;MPRIPWGASRLKREVGSELSRGFHPDNVEDEQFVQRILQVMLSAVAKSELPVEKLDFYLGHVDEPKSVNPISLQLLDWPVYVSPIAWTLTSLTSLRLLISPFYKNNRAYGWEKRAMGFFDLFPQLSRFSLAFDDEFNNHTIFPIFSELLKIPQLRVMGLARFEATAAELTKILLQHQSTLEEITLREVEMDGAGSWTSVLSTVRDMRQFHNFTMKQCLIGDWFFTDVSGEIDEVVSIKDRERIEELAAQIEIASAEMAAK
;
A
#
# COMPACT_ATOMS: atom_id res chain seq x y z
N MET A 1 -12.59 -9.28 21.69
CA MET A 1 -12.50 -8.01 22.45
C MET A 1 -11.05 -7.56 22.42
N PRO A 2 -10.74 -6.34 21.92
CA PRO A 2 -9.36 -5.85 21.89
C PRO A 2 -8.84 -5.66 23.33
N ARG A 3 -7.63 -6.14 23.60
CA ARG A 3 -7.00 -6.02 24.92
C ARG A 3 -6.44 -4.61 25.07
N ILE A 4 -7.19 -3.74 25.74
CA ILE A 4 -6.70 -2.43 26.15
C ILE A 4 -5.43 -2.63 27.01
N PRO A 5 -4.33 -1.92 26.75
CA PRO A 5 -3.10 -2.06 27.50
C PRO A 5 -3.35 -1.79 28.98
N TRP A 6 -2.79 -2.65 29.84
CA TRP A 6 -2.95 -2.51 31.28
C TRP A 6 -2.49 -1.11 31.71
N GLY A 7 -3.39 -0.33 32.32
CA GLY A 7 -3.11 1.02 32.80
C GLY A 7 -3.58 2.18 31.91
N ALA A 8 -4.02 1.94 30.67
CA ALA A 8 -4.51 3.02 29.80
C ALA A 8 -5.73 3.76 30.39
N SER A 9 -6.67 3.03 31.00
CA SER A 9 -7.84 3.61 31.67
C SER A 9 -7.50 4.38 32.96
N ARG A 10 -6.37 4.03 33.60
CA ARG A 10 -5.85 4.78 34.75
C ARG A 10 -5.19 6.07 34.26
N LEU A 11 -4.37 5.99 33.21
CA LEU A 11 -3.71 7.17 32.65
C LEU A 11 -4.70 8.17 32.04
N LYS A 12 -5.76 7.72 31.36
CA LYS A 12 -6.86 8.59 30.90
C LYS A 12 -7.49 9.39 32.03
N ARG A 13 -7.68 8.75 33.19
CA ARG A 13 -8.22 9.40 34.39
C ARG A 13 -7.26 10.43 34.99
N GLU A 14 -5.96 10.16 34.90
CA GLU A 14 -4.92 11.03 35.48
C GLU A 14 -4.57 12.21 34.56
N VAL A 15 -4.55 12.01 33.24
CA VAL A 15 -4.11 12.99 32.23
C VAL A 15 -5.30 13.70 31.57
N GLY A 16 -6.52 13.17 31.68
CA GLY A 16 -7.74 13.76 31.10
C GLY A 16 -7.91 13.51 29.59
N SER A 17 -6.95 12.86 28.95
CA SER A 17 -6.99 12.49 27.54
C SER A 17 -6.70 11.00 27.35
N GLU A 18 -7.24 10.41 26.29
CA GLU A 18 -6.77 9.09 25.87
C GLU A 18 -5.33 9.19 25.38
N LEU A 19 -4.51 8.22 25.77
CA LEU A 19 -3.20 8.03 25.16
C LEU A 19 -3.42 7.71 23.68
N SER A 20 -3.23 8.69 22.81
CA SER A 20 -3.02 8.44 21.39
C SER A 20 -1.70 7.68 21.28
N ARG A 21 -1.78 6.40 20.92
CA ARG A 21 -0.59 5.65 20.50
C ARG A 21 -0.26 6.18 19.12
N GLY A 22 0.66 7.12 18.99
CA GLY A 22 0.98 7.80 17.73
C GLY A 22 1.37 9.25 17.93
N PHE A 23 1.90 9.85 16.88
CA PHE A 23 2.16 11.29 16.80
C PHE A 23 0.88 12.02 16.42
N HIS A 24 0.68 13.26 16.89
CA HIS A 24 -0.47 14.03 16.43
C HIS A 24 -0.11 14.61 15.06
N PRO A 25 -0.74 14.15 13.97
CA PRO A 25 -0.29 14.49 12.62
C PRO A 25 -0.56 15.95 12.24
N ASP A 26 -1.34 16.68 13.04
CA ASP A 26 -1.53 18.13 12.93
C ASP A 26 -0.40 18.94 13.63
N ASN A 27 0.54 18.27 14.29
CA ASN A 27 1.70 18.88 14.94
C ASN A 27 2.96 18.76 14.06
N VAL A 28 3.41 19.90 13.52
CA VAL A 28 4.63 19.99 12.69
C VAL A 28 5.89 19.51 13.44
N GLU A 29 5.96 19.70 14.76
CA GLU A 29 7.11 19.26 15.55
C GLU A 29 7.18 17.73 15.63
N ASP A 30 6.02 17.07 15.72
CA ASP A 30 5.94 15.62 15.73
C ASP A 30 6.36 15.04 14.36
N GLU A 31 5.92 15.66 13.26
CA GLU A 31 6.31 15.25 11.90
C GLU A 31 7.83 15.33 11.68
N GLN A 32 8.45 16.46 12.09
CA GLN A 32 9.90 16.61 12.02
C GLN A 32 10.64 15.60 12.90
N PHE A 33 10.08 15.28 14.06
CA PHE A 33 10.65 14.28 14.95
C PHE A 33 10.62 12.89 14.32
N VAL A 34 9.49 12.48 13.71
CA VAL A 34 9.40 11.21 12.98
C VAL A 34 10.41 11.19 11.85
N GLN A 35 10.44 12.23 11.00
CA GLN A 35 11.37 12.31 9.88
C GLN A 35 12.84 12.13 10.33
N ARG A 36 13.23 12.72 11.46
CA ARG A 36 14.57 12.53 12.05
C ARG A 36 14.80 11.10 12.54
N ILE A 37 13.82 10.47 13.18
CA ILE A 37 13.92 9.06 13.57
C ILE A 37 14.16 8.19 12.33
N LEU A 38 13.40 8.41 11.25
CA LEU A 38 13.54 7.65 10.02
C LEU A 38 14.92 7.85 9.41
N GLN A 39 15.40 9.10 9.39
CA GLN A 39 16.76 9.42 8.94
C GLN A 39 17.82 8.66 9.74
N VAL A 40 17.76 8.73 11.06
CA VAL A 40 18.73 8.04 11.94
C VAL A 40 18.66 6.53 11.76
N MET A 41 17.46 5.95 11.69
CA MET A 41 17.27 4.52 11.49
C MET A 41 17.85 4.05 10.15
N LEU A 42 17.49 4.69 9.04
CA LEU A 42 18.00 4.31 7.71
C LEU A 42 19.52 4.50 7.63
N SER A 43 20.04 5.59 8.21
CA SER A 43 21.50 5.82 8.30
C SER A 43 22.20 4.72 9.09
N ALA A 44 21.59 4.29 10.20
CA ALA A 44 22.12 3.21 11.02
C ALA A 44 22.11 1.89 10.24
N VAL A 45 21.00 1.54 9.57
CA VAL A 45 20.92 0.34 8.72
C VAL A 45 22.02 0.37 7.66
N ALA A 46 22.15 1.48 6.92
CA ALA A 46 23.15 1.62 5.88
C ALA A 46 24.59 1.46 6.38
N LYS A 47 24.88 1.86 7.63
CA LYS A 47 26.21 1.78 8.24
C LYS A 47 26.46 0.52 9.06
N SER A 48 25.42 -0.20 9.44
CA SER A 48 25.50 -1.27 10.43
C SER A 48 26.16 -2.55 9.92
N GLU A 49 26.34 -2.67 8.60
CA GLU A 49 26.74 -3.92 7.90
C GLU A 49 25.80 -5.11 8.20
N LEU A 50 24.69 -4.88 8.90
CA LEU A 50 23.71 -5.90 9.22
C LEU A 50 22.85 -6.16 7.97
N PRO A 51 22.54 -7.44 7.67
CA PRO A 51 21.67 -7.81 6.55
C PRO A 51 20.21 -7.56 6.93
N VAL A 52 19.84 -6.29 7.11
CA VAL A 52 18.44 -5.92 7.32
C VAL A 52 17.74 -6.08 5.97
N GLU A 53 16.90 -7.10 5.85
CA GLU A 53 16.23 -7.47 4.60
C GLU A 53 14.83 -6.87 4.45
N LYS A 54 14.18 -6.61 5.59
CA LYS A 54 12.78 -6.18 5.64
C LYS A 54 12.65 -4.90 6.44
N LEU A 55 11.95 -3.93 5.87
CA LEU A 55 11.59 -2.69 6.52
C LEU A 55 10.10 -2.45 6.40
N ASP A 56 9.45 -2.41 7.55
CA ASP A 56 8.03 -2.19 7.68
C ASP A 56 7.78 -0.81 8.28
N PHE A 57 7.05 0.03 7.55
CA PHE A 57 6.77 1.41 7.89
C PHE A 57 5.28 1.61 8.14
N TYR A 58 4.90 1.43 9.40
CA TYR A 58 3.59 1.77 9.93
C TYR A 58 3.76 2.16 11.40
N LEU A 59 2.97 3.13 11.90
CA LEU A 59 3.02 3.54 13.30
C LEU A 59 1.90 2.86 14.08
N GLY A 60 2.05 1.59 14.47
CA GLY A 60 1.03 0.88 15.26
C GLY A 60 1.12 -0.64 15.16
N HIS A 61 0.05 -1.37 15.48
CA HIS A 61 0.06 -2.85 15.49
C HIS A 61 -0.51 -3.44 14.19
N VAL A 62 0.27 -4.27 13.49
CA VAL A 62 -0.08 -4.88 12.18
C VAL A 62 -1.41 -5.61 12.18
N ASP A 63 -1.71 -6.27 13.30
CA ASP A 63 -2.89 -7.13 13.43
C ASP A 63 -4.15 -6.38 13.91
N GLU A 64 -4.07 -5.07 14.14
CA GLU A 64 -5.19 -4.26 14.61
C GLU A 64 -5.31 -2.98 13.75
N PRO A 65 -6.15 -2.99 12.69
CA PRO A 65 -6.30 -1.88 11.74
C PRO A 65 -6.65 -0.54 12.41
N LYS A 66 -7.37 -0.57 13.53
CA LYS A 66 -7.76 0.61 14.32
C LYS A 66 -6.65 1.15 15.24
N SER A 67 -5.47 0.56 15.21
CA SER A 67 -4.33 0.90 16.08
C SER A 67 -3.12 1.41 15.31
N VAL A 68 -3.23 1.55 13.99
CA VAL A 68 -2.15 1.98 13.12
C VAL A 68 -2.35 3.43 12.74
N ASN A 69 -1.39 4.27 13.08
CA ASN A 69 -1.29 5.61 12.53
C ASN A 69 -0.57 5.48 11.19
N PRO A 70 -1.22 5.91 10.11
CA PRO A 70 -0.57 6.01 8.82
C PRO A 70 0.51 7.10 8.86
N ILE A 71 1.49 7.00 7.95
CA ILE A 71 2.47 8.07 7.75
C ILE A 71 1.95 9.06 6.70
N SER A 72 2.19 10.36 6.93
CA SER A 72 1.94 11.36 5.89
C SER A 72 2.90 11.15 4.72
N LEU A 73 2.48 11.47 3.49
CA LEU A 73 3.39 11.49 2.34
C LEU A 73 4.54 12.49 2.51
N GLN A 74 4.33 13.54 3.32
CA GLN A 74 5.33 14.54 3.64
C GLN A 74 6.46 13.95 4.51
N LEU A 75 6.24 12.86 5.24
CA LEU A 75 7.32 12.13 5.91
C LEU A 75 8.25 11.39 4.93
N LEU A 76 7.77 11.10 3.72
CA LEU A 76 8.60 10.58 2.63
C LEU A 76 9.30 11.69 1.86
N ASP A 77 9.05 12.96 2.21
CA ASP A 77 9.77 14.12 1.68
C ASP A 77 11.23 14.06 2.19
N TRP A 78 12.08 13.41 1.42
CA TRP A 78 13.49 13.33 1.74
C TRP A 78 14.24 14.53 1.17
N PRO A 79 14.91 15.35 1.99
CA PRO A 79 15.69 16.45 1.47
C PRO A 79 16.84 15.91 0.63
N VAL A 80 16.78 16.19 -0.67
CA VAL A 80 17.80 15.91 -1.71
C VAL A 80 19.20 16.42 -1.31
N TYR A 81 19.29 17.31 -0.31
CA TYR A 81 20.52 17.89 0.21
C TYR A 81 21.35 16.96 1.11
N VAL A 82 20.80 15.81 1.52
CA VAL A 82 21.61 14.73 2.08
C VAL A 82 22.01 13.84 0.91
N SER A 83 23.18 14.13 0.33
CA SER A 83 23.74 13.55 -0.90
C SER A 83 23.26 12.11 -1.23
N PRO A 84 22.86 11.83 -2.50
CA PRO A 84 22.52 10.49 -2.99
C PRO A 84 23.65 9.45 -2.92
N ILE A 85 24.83 9.82 -2.41
CA ILE A 85 26.08 9.07 -2.58
C ILE A 85 26.46 8.24 -1.33
N ALA A 86 25.86 8.45 -0.16
CA ALA A 86 26.38 7.78 1.05
C ALA A 86 25.69 6.46 1.41
N TRP A 87 24.39 6.28 1.12
CA TRP A 87 23.60 5.19 1.70
C TRP A 87 22.70 4.51 0.67
N THR A 88 23.24 3.52 -0.05
CA THR A 88 22.39 2.53 -0.73
C THR A 88 22.04 1.43 0.27
N LEU A 89 20.75 1.23 0.52
CA LEU A 89 20.27 0.17 1.41
C LEU A 89 20.19 -1.14 0.62
N THR A 90 21.36 -1.68 0.26
CA THR A 90 21.48 -2.83 -0.64
C THR A 90 20.97 -4.14 -0.05
N SER A 91 20.90 -4.24 1.29
CA SER A 91 20.35 -5.43 1.96
C SER A 91 18.83 -5.46 1.96
N LEU A 92 18.16 -4.29 1.86
CA LEU A 92 16.71 -4.21 1.95
C LEU A 92 16.07 -4.67 0.64
N THR A 93 15.30 -5.74 0.75
CA THR A 93 14.59 -6.36 -0.36
C THR A 93 13.07 -6.22 -0.23
N SER A 94 12.58 -5.88 0.96
CA SER A 94 11.15 -5.79 1.27
C SER A 94 10.79 -4.48 1.97
N LEU A 95 9.79 -3.78 1.43
CA LEU A 95 9.24 -2.53 1.96
C LEU A 95 7.72 -2.60 2.07
N ARG A 96 7.17 -2.23 3.23
CA ARG A 96 5.72 -2.07 3.43
C ARG A 96 5.41 -0.68 3.95
N LEU A 97 4.48 0.02 3.29
CA LEU A 97 4.03 1.37 3.63
C LEU A 97 2.51 1.39 3.90
N LEU A 98 2.11 2.08 4.97
CA LEU A 98 0.71 2.52 5.18
C LEU A 98 0.67 4.05 5.19
N ILE A 99 -0.05 4.65 4.23
CA ILE A 99 -0.01 6.09 3.97
C ILE A 99 -1.35 6.75 4.27
N SER A 100 -1.33 7.94 4.86
CA SER A 100 -2.51 8.82 4.94
C SER A 100 -2.37 9.95 3.93
N PRO A 101 -3.32 10.06 2.99
CA PRO A 101 -3.30 11.07 1.94
C PRO A 101 -3.78 12.45 2.43
N PHE A 102 -4.56 12.51 3.50
CA PHE A 102 -5.23 13.72 3.96
C PHE A 102 -4.72 14.17 5.32
N TYR A 103 -3.69 15.01 5.32
CA TYR A 103 -3.42 15.88 6.45
C TYR A 103 -3.71 17.33 6.09
N LYS A 104 -4.46 18.01 6.96
CA LYS A 104 -5.10 19.32 6.73
C LYS A 104 -4.12 20.45 6.36
N ASN A 105 -2.82 20.24 6.54
CA ASN A 105 -1.76 21.14 6.07
C ASN A 105 -1.18 20.68 4.74
N ASN A 106 -2.03 20.64 3.71
CA ASN A 106 -1.67 20.33 2.33
C ASN A 106 -0.85 21.50 1.72
N ARG A 107 0.36 21.73 2.23
CA ARG A 107 1.22 22.86 1.84
C ARG A 107 2.30 22.52 0.81
N ALA A 108 2.45 21.28 0.37
CA ALA A 108 3.62 20.90 -0.42
C ALA A 108 3.28 20.64 -1.89
N TYR A 109 3.33 21.67 -2.74
CA TYR A 109 3.60 21.44 -4.16
C TYR A 109 4.93 20.66 -4.31
N GLY A 110 4.95 19.60 -5.12
CA GLY A 110 6.18 18.89 -5.49
C GLY A 110 6.62 17.75 -4.57
N TRP A 111 5.75 17.27 -3.65
CA TRP A 111 6.04 16.09 -2.83
C TRP A 111 6.23 14.83 -3.68
N GLU A 112 5.62 14.76 -4.86
CA GLU A 112 5.58 13.58 -5.72
C GLU A 112 7.00 13.14 -6.10
N LYS A 113 7.81 14.08 -6.63
CA LYS A 113 9.20 13.79 -7.02
C LYS A 113 10.08 13.42 -5.82
N ARG A 114 9.80 13.98 -4.64
CA ARG A 114 10.61 13.76 -3.43
C ARG A 114 10.27 12.42 -2.79
N ALA A 115 9.00 12.06 -2.75
CA ALA A 115 8.54 10.73 -2.37
C ALA A 115 9.03 9.66 -3.35
N MET A 116 9.16 9.96 -4.65
CA MET A 116 9.79 9.01 -5.58
C MET A 116 11.27 8.79 -5.29
N GLY A 117 12.01 9.85 -4.93
CA GLY A 117 13.41 9.75 -4.51
C GLY A 117 13.63 8.89 -3.27
N PHE A 118 12.61 8.69 -2.43
CA PHE A 118 12.68 7.73 -1.33
C PHE A 118 12.86 6.29 -1.84
N PHE A 119 12.20 5.90 -2.93
CA PHE A 119 12.31 4.54 -3.48
C PHE A 119 13.69 4.26 -4.09
N ASP A 120 14.39 5.31 -4.56
CA ASP A 120 15.76 5.19 -5.08
C ASP A 120 16.77 4.75 -4.01
N LEU A 121 16.42 4.84 -2.72
CA LEU A 121 17.26 4.36 -1.61
C LEU A 121 17.35 2.82 -1.53
N PHE A 122 16.44 2.10 -2.19
CA PHE A 122 16.28 0.64 -2.08
C PHE A 122 16.55 -0.06 -3.43
N PRO A 123 17.80 -0.10 -3.91
CA PRO A 123 18.10 -0.61 -5.26
C PRO A 123 17.83 -2.11 -5.45
N GLN A 124 17.75 -2.89 -4.37
CA GLN A 124 17.46 -4.33 -4.38
C GLN A 124 16.02 -4.66 -3.96
N LEU A 125 15.14 -3.64 -3.91
CA LEU A 125 13.75 -3.82 -3.53
C LEU A 125 13.04 -4.72 -4.52
N SER A 126 12.58 -5.89 -4.04
CA SER A 126 11.88 -6.90 -4.83
C SER A 126 10.48 -7.19 -4.32
N ARG A 127 10.16 -6.81 -3.07
CA ARG A 127 8.83 -6.93 -2.47
C ARG A 127 8.36 -5.58 -1.98
N PHE A 128 7.25 -5.10 -2.51
CA PHE A 128 6.67 -3.81 -2.14
C PHE A 128 5.20 -3.96 -1.78
N SER A 129 4.79 -3.36 -0.67
CA SER A 129 3.39 -3.29 -0.26
C SER A 129 3.02 -1.86 0.08
N LEU A 130 1.94 -1.36 -0.51
CA LEU A 130 1.37 -0.04 -0.25
C LEU A 130 -0.08 -0.18 0.16
N ALA A 131 -0.45 0.40 1.29
CA ALA A 131 -1.83 0.54 1.73
C ALA A 131 -2.13 2.01 2.02
N PHE A 132 -3.37 2.45 1.81
CA PHE A 132 -3.83 3.75 2.29
C PHE A 132 -4.73 3.60 3.53
N ASP A 133 -4.86 4.68 4.29
CA ASP A 133 -5.79 4.77 5.41
C ASP A 133 -7.25 4.80 4.95
N ASP A 134 -8.17 4.32 5.80
CA ASP A 134 -9.58 3.93 5.52
C ASP A 134 -10.50 5.07 5.04
N GLU A 135 -9.99 6.27 4.74
CA GLU A 135 -10.77 7.33 4.10
C GLU A 135 -10.67 7.19 2.57
N PHE A 136 -11.58 6.39 2.01
CA PHE A 136 -11.71 5.96 0.60
C PHE A 136 -11.69 7.06 -0.49
N ASN A 137 -11.39 8.32 -0.21
CA ASN A 137 -11.38 9.39 -1.21
C ASN A 137 -9.99 9.60 -1.86
N ASN A 138 -9.31 8.52 -2.23
CA ASN A 138 -7.88 8.55 -2.62
C ASN A 138 -7.62 8.76 -4.11
N HIS A 139 -8.63 9.19 -4.87
CA HIS A 139 -8.54 9.52 -6.29
C HIS A 139 -7.43 10.50 -6.65
N THR A 140 -6.91 11.25 -5.69
CA THR A 140 -5.87 12.25 -5.95
C THR A 140 -4.45 11.66 -5.90
N ILE A 141 -4.25 10.56 -5.18
CA ILE A 141 -2.90 10.11 -4.81
C ILE A 141 -2.49 8.88 -5.61
N PHE A 142 -3.37 7.89 -5.75
CA PHE A 142 -3.04 6.68 -6.50
C PHE A 142 -2.64 6.95 -7.96
N PRO A 143 -3.28 7.89 -8.71
CA PRO A 143 -2.83 8.23 -10.05
C PRO A 143 -1.37 8.71 -10.10
N ILE A 144 -0.89 9.40 -9.07
CA ILE A 144 0.52 9.85 -9.01
C ILE A 144 1.45 8.64 -8.86
N PHE A 145 1.09 7.68 -8.01
CA PHE A 145 1.86 6.44 -7.86
C PHE A 145 1.84 5.61 -9.14
N SER A 146 0.71 5.51 -9.84
CA SER A 146 0.64 4.76 -11.09
C SER A 146 1.45 5.40 -12.22
N GLU A 147 1.64 6.72 -12.18
CA GLU A 147 2.47 7.45 -13.13
C GLU A 147 3.97 7.34 -12.82
N LEU A 148 4.35 7.46 -11.55
CA LEU A 148 5.74 7.75 -11.18
C LEU A 148 6.48 6.60 -10.48
N LEU A 149 5.76 5.66 -9.86
CA LEU A 149 6.41 4.61 -9.07
C LEU A 149 7.12 3.63 -9.99
N LYS A 150 8.45 3.54 -9.85
CA LYS A 150 9.27 2.60 -10.61
C LYS A 150 10.24 1.89 -9.69
N ILE A 151 10.03 0.59 -9.51
CA ILE A 151 10.90 -0.28 -8.71
C ILE A 151 11.51 -1.33 -9.65
N PRO A 152 12.75 -1.16 -10.13
CA PRO A 152 13.31 -1.95 -11.24
C PRO A 152 13.35 -3.47 -11.04
N GLN A 153 13.42 -3.92 -9.79
CA GLN A 153 13.55 -5.35 -9.44
C GLN A 153 12.28 -5.92 -8.79
N LEU A 154 11.15 -5.23 -8.94
CA LEU A 154 9.92 -5.61 -8.26
C LEU A 154 9.37 -6.95 -8.76
N ARG A 155 9.28 -7.91 -7.85
CA ARG A 155 8.72 -9.25 -8.07
C ARG A 155 7.37 -9.44 -7.39
N VAL A 156 7.20 -8.87 -6.20
CA VAL A 156 5.96 -9.00 -5.41
C VAL A 156 5.39 -7.62 -5.13
N MET A 157 4.16 -7.38 -5.60
CA MET A 157 3.44 -6.14 -5.37
C MET A 157 2.16 -6.40 -4.56
N GLY A 158 2.00 -5.68 -3.45
CA GLY A 158 0.76 -5.63 -2.68
C GLY A 158 0.20 -4.23 -2.69
N LEU A 159 -1.04 -4.04 -3.14
CA LEU A 159 -1.73 -2.75 -3.09
C LEU A 159 -3.03 -2.92 -2.30
N ALA A 160 -3.33 -1.98 -1.40
CA ALA A 160 -4.54 -2.06 -0.59
C ALA A 160 -5.22 -0.72 -0.28
N ARG A 161 -6.54 -0.77 -0.10
CA ARG A 161 -7.37 0.34 0.41
C ARG A 161 -7.33 1.59 -0.46
N PHE A 162 -7.64 1.44 -1.73
CA PHE A 162 -7.72 2.58 -2.65
C PHE A 162 -8.77 2.33 -3.73
N GLU A 163 -9.24 3.43 -4.28
CA GLU A 163 -10.03 3.42 -5.51
C GLU A 163 -9.11 3.74 -6.69
N ALA A 164 -9.33 3.05 -7.80
CA ALA A 164 -8.55 3.25 -9.03
C ALA A 164 -9.39 3.01 -10.28
N THR A 165 -8.98 3.64 -11.38
CA THR A 165 -9.47 3.25 -12.70
C THR A 165 -8.71 2.02 -13.22
N ALA A 166 -9.34 1.25 -14.11
CA ALA A 166 -8.66 0.15 -14.79
C ALA A 166 -7.37 0.61 -15.50
N ALA A 167 -7.36 1.84 -16.04
CA ALA A 167 -6.21 2.41 -16.73
C ALA A 167 -5.04 2.67 -15.76
N GLU A 168 -5.30 3.23 -14.58
CA GLU A 168 -4.28 3.49 -13.57
C GLU A 168 -3.63 2.19 -13.06
N LEU A 169 -4.46 1.20 -12.72
CA LEU A 169 -3.94 -0.08 -12.23
C LEU A 169 -3.21 -0.85 -13.34
N THR A 170 -3.74 -0.87 -14.55
CA THR A 170 -3.06 -1.46 -15.71
C THR A 170 -1.70 -0.80 -15.95
N LYS A 171 -1.62 0.52 -15.83
CA LYS A 171 -0.39 1.27 -16.06
C LYS A 171 0.73 0.86 -15.11
N ILE A 172 0.47 0.82 -13.80
CA ILE A 172 1.48 0.44 -12.81
C ILE A 172 1.91 -1.03 -12.96
N LEU A 173 0.97 -1.91 -13.34
CA LEU A 173 1.28 -3.31 -13.62
C LEU A 173 2.20 -3.43 -14.85
N LEU A 174 1.87 -2.76 -15.95
CA LEU A 174 2.65 -2.78 -17.19
C LEU A 174 4.05 -2.17 -17.01
N GLN A 175 4.22 -1.18 -16.15
CA GLN A 175 5.53 -0.63 -15.80
C GLN A 175 6.47 -1.68 -15.18
N HIS A 176 5.93 -2.71 -14.53
CA HIS A 176 6.67 -3.76 -13.82
C HIS A 176 6.53 -5.15 -14.47
N GLN A 177 5.86 -5.26 -15.62
CA GLN A 177 5.50 -6.54 -16.26
C GLN A 177 6.67 -7.50 -16.54
N SER A 178 7.89 -6.98 -16.69
CA SER A 178 9.06 -7.79 -17.02
C SER A 178 9.66 -8.50 -15.81
N THR A 179 9.32 -8.11 -14.59
CA THR A 179 9.85 -8.66 -13.33
C THR A 179 8.77 -9.11 -12.37
N LEU A 180 7.54 -8.60 -12.51
CA LEU A 180 6.46 -8.86 -11.58
C LEU A 180 5.96 -10.31 -11.68
N GLU A 181 6.04 -10.99 -10.54
CA GLU A 181 5.77 -12.42 -10.36
C GLU A 181 4.47 -12.63 -9.58
N GLU A 182 4.26 -11.83 -8.51
CA GLU A 182 3.13 -11.94 -7.61
C GLU A 182 2.43 -10.60 -7.39
N ILE A 183 1.10 -10.62 -7.42
CA ILE A 183 0.24 -9.44 -7.23
C ILE A 183 -0.79 -9.75 -6.15
N THR A 184 -0.94 -8.86 -5.17
CA THR A 184 -2.02 -8.91 -4.18
C THR A 184 -2.76 -7.58 -4.18
N LEU A 185 -4.07 -7.64 -4.42
CA LEU A 185 -4.99 -6.52 -4.30
C LEU A 185 -5.92 -6.79 -3.12
N ARG A 186 -6.05 -5.81 -2.23
CA ARG A 186 -6.90 -5.92 -1.05
C ARG A 186 -7.74 -4.66 -0.85
N GLU A 187 -9.04 -4.78 -0.66
CA GLU A 187 -9.90 -3.61 -0.40
C GLU A 187 -9.71 -2.54 -1.52
N VAL A 188 -9.61 -2.99 -2.78
CA VAL A 188 -9.46 -2.12 -3.95
C VAL A 188 -10.81 -1.95 -4.64
N GLU A 189 -11.17 -0.72 -4.96
CA GLU A 189 -12.42 -0.37 -5.64
C GLU A 189 -12.15 0.07 -7.08
N MET A 190 -12.95 -0.44 -8.02
CA MET A 190 -12.94 -0.02 -9.43
C MET A 190 -14.35 -0.02 -10.02
N ASP A 191 -14.54 0.83 -11.03
CA ASP A 191 -15.78 1.02 -11.77
C ASP A 191 -16.19 -0.21 -12.59
N GLY A 192 -16.97 -1.11 -11.97
CA GLY A 192 -17.70 -2.18 -12.64
C GLY A 192 -16.87 -3.37 -13.14
N ALA A 193 -17.57 -4.41 -13.59
CA ALA A 193 -16.97 -5.69 -14.01
C ALA A 193 -15.99 -5.56 -15.18
N GLY A 194 -16.33 -4.75 -16.19
CA GLY A 194 -15.48 -4.52 -17.37
C GLY A 194 -14.09 -3.96 -17.03
N SER A 195 -14.00 -3.16 -15.97
CA SER A 195 -12.72 -2.63 -15.47
C SER A 195 -11.85 -3.74 -14.89
N TRP A 196 -12.44 -4.61 -14.07
CA TRP A 196 -11.76 -5.77 -13.49
C TRP A 196 -11.33 -6.78 -14.56
N THR A 197 -12.21 -7.13 -15.49
CA THR A 197 -11.88 -8.09 -16.57
C THR A 197 -10.75 -7.58 -17.46
N SER A 198 -10.71 -6.27 -17.74
CA SER A 198 -9.59 -5.62 -18.45
C SER A 198 -8.26 -5.76 -17.70
N VAL A 199 -8.23 -5.46 -16.39
CA VAL A 199 -7.01 -5.60 -15.56
C VAL A 199 -6.57 -7.06 -15.49
N LEU A 200 -7.50 -8.00 -15.27
CA LEU A 200 -7.21 -9.42 -15.22
C LEU A 200 -6.62 -9.94 -16.54
N SER A 201 -7.16 -9.49 -17.68
CA SER A 201 -6.59 -9.83 -18.99
C SER A 201 -5.15 -9.35 -19.13
N THR A 202 -4.83 -8.15 -18.63
CA THR A 202 -3.47 -7.61 -18.60
C THR A 202 -2.56 -8.50 -17.77
N VAL A 203 -2.98 -8.89 -16.56
CA VAL A 203 -2.20 -9.76 -15.66
C VAL A 203 -1.93 -11.12 -16.30
N ARG A 204 -2.94 -11.74 -16.93
CA ARG A 204 -2.80 -13.02 -17.65
C ARG A 204 -1.72 -12.98 -18.72
N ASP A 205 -1.62 -11.86 -19.43
CA ASP A 205 -0.69 -11.70 -20.56
C ASP A 205 0.75 -11.41 -20.10
N MET A 206 0.98 -11.17 -18.80
CA MET A 206 2.31 -10.97 -18.23
C MET A 206 3.11 -12.27 -18.18
N ARG A 207 4.34 -12.24 -18.71
CA ARG A 207 5.16 -13.45 -18.86
C ARG A 207 5.70 -14.02 -17.55
N GLN A 208 6.10 -13.16 -16.61
CA GLN A 208 6.72 -13.59 -15.34
C GLN A 208 5.68 -13.91 -14.25
N PHE A 209 4.44 -13.51 -14.47
CA PHE A 209 3.38 -13.61 -13.50
C PHE A 209 2.99 -15.08 -13.23
N HIS A 210 2.87 -15.43 -11.94
CA HIS A 210 2.44 -16.75 -11.46
C HIS A 210 1.44 -16.73 -10.30
N ASN A 211 1.27 -15.62 -9.56
CA ASN A 211 0.32 -15.59 -8.44
C ASN A 211 -0.43 -14.27 -8.31
N PHE A 212 -1.76 -14.30 -8.40
CA PHE A 212 -2.63 -13.15 -8.25
C PHE A 212 -3.60 -13.42 -7.11
N THR A 213 -3.72 -12.46 -6.20
CA THR A 213 -4.61 -12.57 -5.05
C THR A 213 -5.51 -11.36 -4.95
N MET A 214 -6.82 -11.57 -4.88
CA MET A 214 -7.82 -10.54 -4.55
C MET A 214 -8.41 -10.82 -3.17
N LYS A 215 -8.60 -9.77 -2.37
CA LYS A 215 -9.22 -9.85 -1.04
C LYS A 215 -10.15 -8.66 -0.84
N GLN A 216 -11.44 -8.90 -0.61
CA GLN A 216 -12.39 -7.82 -0.27
C GLN A 216 -12.39 -6.65 -1.28
N CYS A 217 -12.13 -6.91 -2.57
CA CYS A 217 -12.16 -5.88 -3.61
C CYS A 217 -13.60 -5.55 -4.01
N LEU A 218 -13.85 -4.32 -4.45
CA LEU A 218 -15.17 -3.82 -4.84
C LEU A 218 -15.32 -3.70 -6.37
N ILE A 219 -16.46 -4.15 -6.89
CA ILE A 219 -16.91 -4.08 -8.28
C ILE A 219 -18.13 -3.14 -8.34
N GLY A 220 -17.89 -1.84 -8.56
CA GLY A 220 -18.90 -0.83 -8.22
C GLY A 220 -19.23 -0.90 -6.73
N ASP A 221 -20.52 -0.84 -6.36
CA ASP A 221 -20.97 -0.87 -4.95
C ASP A 221 -20.86 -2.25 -4.24
N TRP A 222 -20.19 -3.24 -4.83
CA TRP A 222 -20.33 -4.65 -4.44
C TRP A 222 -19.01 -5.33 -4.14
N PHE A 223 -18.92 -6.11 -3.07
CA PHE A 223 -17.73 -6.90 -2.76
C PHE A 223 -17.63 -8.12 -3.67
N PHE A 224 -16.49 -8.27 -4.34
CA PHE A 224 -16.15 -9.51 -5.00
C PHE A 224 -15.92 -10.59 -3.96
N THR A 225 -16.84 -11.54 -3.95
CA THR A 225 -16.85 -12.72 -3.11
C THR A 225 -16.74 -13.94 -4.02
N ASP A 226 -15.83 -14.86 -3.70
CA ASP A 226 -15.88 -16.22 -4.25
C ASP A 226 -17.25 -16.81 -3.88
N VAL A 227 -17.79 -17.74 -4.66
CA VAL A 227 -19.17 -18.21 -4.51
C VAL A 227 -19.35 -19.14 -3.29
N SER A 228 -18.61 -18.91 -2.19
CA SER A 228 -18.60 -19.74 -1.00
C SER A 228 -18.63 -18.95 0.32
N GLY A 229 -19.51 -17.96 0.44
CA GLY A 229 -20.18 -17.53 1.68
C GLY A 229 -19.41 -17.52 3.01
N GLU A 230 -18.14 -17.12 3.07
CA GLU A 230 -17.41 -16.93 4.33
C GLU A 230 -16.64 -15.61 4.33
N ILE A 231 -16.91 -14.71 5.28
CA ILE A 231 -16.56 -13.28 5.35
C ILE A 231 -15.05 -12.91 5.29
N ASP A 232 -14.14 -13.83 5.00
CA ASP A 232 -12.71 -13.58 4.71
C ASP A 232 -12.28 -14.23 3.37
N GLU A 233 -12.98 -13.89 2.28
CA GLU A 233 -12.75 -14.53 0.98
C GLU A 233 -11.48 -14.00 0.30
N VAL A 234 -10.53 -14.90 0.16
CA VAL A 234 -9.27 -14.69 -0.53
C VAL A 234 -9.32 -15.49 -1.83
N VAL A 235 -9.47 -14.80 -2.96
CA VAL A 235 -9.31 -15.42 -4.27
C VAL A 235 -7.82 -15.43 -4.58
N SER A 236 -7.16 -16.58 -4.38
CA SER A 236 -5.74 -16.77 -4.74
C SER A 236 -5.65 -17.67 -5.98
N ILE A 237 -5.10 -17.11 -7.05
CA ILE A 237 -4.97 -17.73 -8.36
C ILE A 237 -3.48 -17.92 -8.66
N LYS A 238 -3.07 -19.19 -8.79
CA LYS A 238 -1.70 -19.58 -9.11
C LYS A 238 -1.48 -19.93 -10.58
N ASP A 239 -2.55 -19.91 -11.38
CA ASP A 239 -2.55 -20.41 -12.75
C ASP A 239 -3.30 -19.45 -13.68
N ARG A 240 -2.79 -19.25 -14.91
CA ARG A 240 -3.36 -18.30 -15.88
C ARG A 240 -4.78 -18.66 -16.34
N GLU A 241 -5.09 -19.94 -16.46
CA GLU A 241 -6.41 -20.42 -16.87
C GLU A 241 -7.50 -20.01 -15.86
N ARG A 242 -7.14 -19.96 -14.58
CA ARG A 242 -8.05 -19.53 -13.50
C ARG A 242 -8.32 -18.02 -13.48
N ILE A 243 -7.50 -17.22 -14.16
CA ILE A 243 -7.79 -15.78 -14.34
C ILE A 243 -9.01 -15.58 -15.26
N GLU A 244 -9.18 -16.44 -16.27
CA GLU A 244 -10.33 -16.38 -17.17
C GLU A 244 -11.61 -16.82 -16.48
N GLU A 245 -11.52 -17.86 -15.63
CA GLU A 245 -12.64 -18.28 -14.76
C GLU A 245 -13.05 -17.15 -13.82
N LEU A 246 -12.08 -16.48 -13.18
CA LEU A 246 -12.35 -15.32 -12.34
C LEU A 246 -13.01 -14.18 -13.12
N ALA A 247 -12.50 -13.85 -14.31
CA ALA A 247 -13.08 -12.83 -15.15
C ALA A 247 -14.54 -13.17 -15.55
N ALA A 248 -14.81 -14.44 -15.85
CA ALA A 248 -16.17 -14.90 -16.15
C ALA A 248 -17.10 -14.83 -14.93
N GLN A 249 -16.62 -15.18 -13.73
CA GLN A 249 -17.38 -15.06 -12.49
C GLN A 249 -17.76 -13.60 -12.19
N ILE A 250 -16.83 -12.67 -12.42
CA ILE A 250 -17.06 -11.22 -12.28
C ILE A 250 -18.19 -10.75 -13.21
N GLU A 251 -18.17 -11.17 -14.48
CA GLU A 251 -19.22 -10.81 -15.45
C GLU A 251 -20.58 -11.42 -15.09
N ILE A 252 -20.61 -12.70 -14.66
CA ILE A 252 -21.84 -13.37 -14.24
C ILE A 252 -22.45 -12.66 -13.03
N ALA A 253 -21.66 -12.39 -11.99
CA ALA A 253 -22.11 -11.69 -10.79
C ALA A 253 -22.66 -10.30 -11.13
N SER A 254 -21.98 -9.57 -12.03
CA SER A 254 -22.45 -8.26 -12.50
C SER A 254 -23.77 -8.34 -13.27
N ALA A 255 -23.96 -9.36 -14.12
CA ALA A 255 -25.17 -9.53 -14.91
C ALA A 255 -26.38 -9.93 -14.04
N GLU A 256 -26.19 -10.83 -13.06
CA GLU A 256 -27.24 -11.22 -12.11
C GLU A 256 -27.73 -10.03 -11.27
N MET A 257 -26.84 -9.08 -10.98
CA MET A 257 -27.18 -7.88 -10.23
C MET A 257 -27.90 -6.84 -11.07
N ALA A 258 -27.52 -6.65 -12.34
CA ALA A 258 -28.23 -5.75 -13.24
C ALA A 258 -29.69 -6.19 -13.53
N ALA A 259 -30.00 -7.46 -13.25
CA ALA A 259 -31.34 -8.03 -13.41
C ALA A 259 -32.24 -7.90 -12.17
N LYS A 260 -31.73 -7.42 -11.02
CA LYS A 260 -32.48 -7.17 -9.79
C LYS A 260 -32.91 -5.70 -9.68
#